data_AF-A0AAW2FR97-F1
#
_entry.id   AF-A0AAW2FR97-F1
#
_cell.length_a   1.000
_cell.length_b   1.000
_cell.length_c   1.000
_cell.angle_alpha   90.00
_cell.angle_beta   90.00
_cell.angle_gamma   90.00
#
_symmetry.space_group_name_H-M   'P 1'
#
loop_
_entity.id
_entity.type
_entity.pdbx_description
1 polymer ?
#
loop_
_entity_poly.entity_id
_entity_poly.type
_entity_poly.pdbx_seq_one_letter_code
_entity_poly.pdbx_strand_id
1 'polypeptide(L)'
;MFKLACAQGRVKYTPFYGEDEYKVIYPVECRLNPVGQSYFKIWIASGIVRNFKYKRTIDLGILRLKEIGLWDELMDRWLTKKVEHNKAQPEAIGINQISLVILMMCCGMIAALIILVIEKIVYAYKRKIT
;
A
#
# COMPACT_ATOMS: atom_id res chain seq x y z
N MET A 1 2.07 -13.34 13.24
CA MET A 1 2.15 -13.46 11.77
C MET A 1 1.95 -12.13 11.05
N PHE A 2 0.94 -11.33 11.40
CA PHE A 2 0.69 -10.00 10.82
C PHE A 2 1.92 -9.07 10.71
N LYS A 3 2.66 -8.89 11.82
CA LYS A 3 3.88 -8.05 11.83
C LYS A 3 4.95 -8.50 10.83
N LEU A 4 5.01 -9.79 10.48
CA LEU A 4 5.96 -10.32 9.51
C LEU A 4 5.54 -10.02 8.06
N ALA A 5 4.23 -10.04 7.79
CA ALA A 5 3.68 -9.71 6.46
C ALA A 5 3.76 -8.20 6.17
N CYS A 6 3.68 -7.36 7.20
CA CYS A 6 3.73 -5.90 7.07
C CYS A 6 5.10 -5.29 7.35
N ALA A 7 6.06 -6.09 7.84
CA ALA A 7 7.43 -5.64 7.95
C ALA A 7 8.06 -5.48 6.56
N GLN A 8 8.66 -4.31 6.30
CA GLN A 8 9.53 -4.08 5.14
C GLN A 8 10.84 -4.87 5.30
N GLY A 9 10.78 -6.18 5.09
CA GLY A 9 11.93 -7.06 5.02
C GLY A 9 12.31 -7.43 3.58
N ARG A 10 13.47 -8.07 3.39
CA ARG A 10 13.90 -8.61 2.08
C ARG A 10 13.07 -9.81 1.62
N VAL A 11 12.42 -10.52 2.55
CA VAL A 11 11.59 -11.69 2.26
C VAL A 11 10.12 -11.27 2.26
N LYS A 12 9.41 -11.61 1.18
CA LYS A 12 7.97 -11.36 1.04
C LYS A 12 7.22 -12.54 1.66
N TYR A 13 6.30 -12.26 2.58
CA TYR A 13 5.43 -13.25 3.19
C TYR A 13 4.01 -13.06 2.71
N THR A 14 3.30 -14.16 2.48
CA THR A 14 1.87 -14.16 2.15
C THR A 14 1.13 -14.88 3.28
N PRO A 15 0.44 -14.16 4.17
CA PRO A 15 -0.29 -14.81 5.23
C PRO A 15 -1.65 -15.32 4.73
N PHE A 16 -2.10 -16.44 5.28
CA PHE A 16 -3.45 -16.95 5.06
C PHE A 16 -4.38 -16.36 6.12
N TYR A 17 -5.46 -15.72 5.69
CA TYR A 17 -6.47 -15.11 6.55
C TYR A 17 -7.88 -15.31 5.99
N GLY A 18 -8.88 -15.21 6.88
CA GLY A 18 -10.27 -15.16 6.48
C GLY A 18 -10.56 -13.87 5.69
N GLU A 19 -11.40 -13.97 4.67
CA GLU A 19 -11.74 -12.83 3.82
C GLU A 19 -12.46 -11.72 4.61
N ASP A 20 -13.31 -12.10 5.55
CA ASP A 20 -14.05 -11.16 6.41
C ASP A 20 -13.10 -10.41 7.37
N GLU A 21 -12.13 -11.12 7.96
CA GLU A 21 -11.10 -10.49 8.80
C GLU A 21 -10.24 -9.52 8.00
N TYR A 22 -9.87 -9.91 6.76
CA TYR A 22 -9.13 -9.06 5.83
C TYR A 22 -9.86 -7.72 5.59
N LYS A 23 -11.15 -7.77 5.30
CA LYS A 23 -11.97 -6.61 4.98
C LYS A 23 -12.08 -5.60 6.14
N VAL A 24 -12.08 -6.08 7.39
CA VAL A 24 -12.28 -5.23 8.58
C VAL A 24 -10.97 -4.67 9.14
N ILE A 25 -9.94 -5.50 9.33
CA ILE A 25 -8.78 -5.15 10.18
C ILE A 25 -7.64 -4.53 9.36
N TYR A 26 -7.38 -5.05 8.17
CA TYR A 26 -6.12 -4.83 7.47
C TYR A 26 -5.99 -3.47 6.77
N PRO A 27 -7.05 -2.86 6.21
CA PRO A 27 -6.87 -1.63 5.45
C PRO A 27 -6.63 -0.39 6.32
N VAL A 28 -6.50 -0.53 7.64
CA VAL A 28 -6.19 0.56 8.60
C VAL A 28 -4.70 0.59 8.94
N GLU A 29 -4.06 -0.57 9.08
CA GLU A 29 -2.69 -0.67 9.61
C GLU A 29 -1.68 -1.10 8.53
N CYS A 30 -2.11 -1.82 7.48
CA CYS A 30 -1.24 -2.34 6.43
C CYS A 30 -2.00 -2.69 5.15
N ARG A 31 -1.69 -2.03 4.03
CA ARG A 31 -2.34 -2.28 2.74
C ARG A 31 -1.86 -3.61 2.13
N LEU A 32 -2.48 -4.71 2.55
CA LEU A 32 -2.33 -6.02 1.92
C LEU A 32 -3.28 -6.13 0.72
N ASN A 33 -2.81 -6.75 -0.36
CA ASN A 33 -3.63 -7.08 -1.52
C ASN A 33 -3.91 -8.58 -1.52
N PRO A 34 -5.18 -9.00 -1.69
CA PRO A 34 -5.50 -10.41 -1.84
C PRO A 34 -4.86 -10.94 -3.13
N VAL A 35 -4.33 -12.16 -3.06
CA VAL A 35 -3.65 -12.83 -4.17
C VAL A 35 -4.26 -14.20 -4.41
N GLY A 36 -4.53 -14.52 -5.67
CA GLY A 36 -5.06 -15.81 -6.08
C GLY A 36 -6.56 -15.98 -5.81
N GLN A 37 -7.00 -17.23 -5.75
CA GLN A 37 -8.39 -17.61 -5.46
C GLN A 37 -8.56 -17.99 -3.98
N SER A 38 -9.79 -17.94 -3.49
CA SER A 38 -10.11 -18.45 -2.15
C SER A 38 -9.81 -19.95 -2.08
N TYR A 39 -8.95 -20.32 -1.14
CA TYR A 39 -8.57 -21.71 -0.89
C TYR A 39 -9.69 -22.51 -0.21
N PHE A 40 -10.44 -21.87 0.68
CA PHE A 40 -11.48 -22.52 1.48
C PHE A 40 -12.72 -21.64 1.54
N LYS A 41 -13.89 -22.25 1.29
CA LYS A 41 -15.19 -21.63 1.58
C LYS A 41 -15.65 -22.11 2.95
N ILE A 42 -15.64 -21.21 3.91
CA ILE A 42 -16.09 -21.45 5.29
C ILE A 42 -17.32 -20.60 5.58
N TRP A 43 -18.12 -21.05 6.55
CA TRP A 43 -19.35 -20.36 6.96
C TRP A 43 -19.22 -19.94 8.42
N ILE A 44 -19.65 -18.71 8.71
CA ILE A 44 -19.81 -18.24 10.09
C ILE A 44 -21.17 -18.73 10.60
N ALA A 45 -21.15 -19.43 11.72
CA ALA A 45 -22.36 -19.97 12.36
C ALA A 45 -22.37 -19.64 13.86
N SER A 46 -23.56 -19.46 14.42
CA SER A 46 -23.74 -19.27 15.85
C SER A 46 -23.93 -20.62 16.54
N GLY A 47 -23.11 -20.89 17.56
CA GLY A 47 -23.31 -22.04 18.45
C GLY A 47 -24.43 -21.76 19.45
N ILE A 48 -25.42 -22.65 19.52
CA ILE A 48 -26.54 -22.57 20.47
C ILE A 48 -26.62 -23.89 21.25
N VAL A 49 -26.85 -23.81 22.56
CA VAL A 49 -27.02 -24.99 23.43
C VAL A 49 -28.15 -25.88 22.91
N ARG A 50 -27.94 -27.20 22.96
CA ARG A 50 -28.93 -28.19 22.54
C ARG A 50 -30.25 -27.97 23.31
N ASN A 51 -31.38 -28.03 22.60
CA ASN A 51 -32.74 -27.79 23.14
C ASN A 51 -33.02 -26.36 23.64
N PHE A 52 -32.28 -25.35 23.15
CA PHE A 52 -32.63 -23.97 23.43
C PHE A 52 -34.03 -23.61 22.89
N LYS A 53 -34.88 -23.09 23.78
CA LYS A 53 -36.30 -22.82 23.51
C LYS A 53 -36.55 -21.92 22.28
N TYR A 54 -35.68 -20.94 22.04
CA TYR A 54 -35.89 -19.93 21.00
C TYR A 54 -35.04 -20.14 19.74
N LYS A 55 -34.40 -21.30 19.57
CA LYS A 55 -33.56 -21.57 18.38
C LYS A 55 -34.31 -21.27 17.07
N ARG A 56 -35.53 -21.81 16.95
CA ARG A 56 -36.38 -21.62 15.75
C ARG A 56 -36.73 -20.15 15.50
N THR A 57 -36.99 -19.38 16.56
CA THR A 57 -37.33 -17.96 16.43
C THR A 57 -36.12 -17.15 15.94
N ILE A 58 -34.92 -17.47 16.43
CA ILE A 58 -33.67 -16.83 15.99
C ILE A 58 -33.42 -17.16 14.52
N ASP A 59 -33.52 -18.42 14.13
CA ASP A 59 -33.31 -18.86 12.74
C ASP A 59 -34.27 -18.15 11.77
N LEU A 60 -35.56 -18.08 12.12
CA LEU A 60 -36.56 -17.34 11.34
C LEU A 60 -36.29 -15.84 11.30
N GLY A 61 -35.78 -15.26 12.39
CA GLY A 61 -35.37 -13.86 12.43
C GLY A 61 -34.24 -13.57 11.45
N ILE A 62 -33.20 -14.41 11.42
CA ILE A 62 -32.07 -14.27 10.50
C ILE A 62 -32.53 -14.41 9.04
N LEU A 63 -33.44 -15.35 8.75
CA LEU A 63 -34.02 -15.50 7.40
C LEU A 63 -34.75 -14.23 6.97
N ARG A 64 -35.61 -13.68 7.84
CA ARG A 64 -36.32 -12.43 7.55
C ARG A 64 -35.38 -11.25 7.34
N LEU A 65 -34.30 -11.14 8.13
CA LEU A 65 -33.30 -10.09 7.96
C LEU A 65 -32.62 -10.15 6.58
N LYS A 66 -32.41 -11.35 6.04
CA LYS A 66 -31.92 -11.56 4.68
C LYS A 66 -32.99 -11.25 3.63
N GLU A 67 -34.22 -11.71 3.82
CA GLU A 67 -35.33 -11.50 2.87
C GLU A 67 -35.64 -10.03 2.64
N ILE A 68 -35.60 -9.21 3.69
CA ILE A 68 -35.86 -7.76 3.58
C ILE A 68 -34.64 -6.96 3.09
N GLY A 69 -33.49 -7.61 2.86
CA GLY A 69 -32.25 -6.95 2.44
C GLY A 69 -31.52 -6.16 3.54
N LEU A 70 -32.01 -6.18 4.78
CA LEU A 70 -31.34 -5.50 5.90
C LEU A 70 -29.97 -6.12 6.20
N TRP A 71 -29.83 -7.42 5.96
CA TRP A 71 -28.54 -8.10 6.04
C TRP A 71 -27.53 -7.49 5.05
N ASP A 72 -27.94 -7.22 3.81
CA ASP A 72 -27.04 -6.70 2.78
C ASP A 72 -26.61 -5.26 3.09
N GLU A 73 -27.52 -4.44 3.60
CA GLU A 73 -27.21 -3.08 4.06
C GLU A 73 -26.20 -3.08 5.23
N LEU A 74 -26.35 -4.01 6.18
CA LEU A 74 -25.41 -4.18 7.27
C LEU A 74 -24.04 -4.64 6.77
N MET A 75 -24.02 -5.58 5.82
CA MET A 75 -22.78 -6.04 5.20
C MET A 75 -22.09 -4.90 4.45
N ASP A 76 -22.82 -4.10 3.68
CA ASP A 76 -22.24 -2.99 2.92
C ASP A 76 -21.62 -1.94 3.85
N ARG A 77 -22.35 -1.57 4.89
CA ARG A 77 -21.92 -0.55 5.84
C ARG A 77 -20.68 -0.94 6.65
N TRP A 78 -20.54 -2.21 7.00
CA TRP A 78 -19.50 -2.66 7.95
C TRP A 78 -18.37 -3.49 7.32
N LEU A 79 -18.65 -4.22 6.24
CA LEU A 79 -17.69 -5.14 5.61
C LEU A 79 -17.24 -4.67 4.22
N THR A 80 -18.03 -3.86 3.52
CA THR A 80 -17.62 -3.33 2.21
C THR A 80 -16.85 -2.03 2.38
N LYS A 81 -15.53 -2.12 2.52
CA LYS A 81 -14.69 -0.94 2.26
C LYS A 81 -14.67 -0.72 0.75
N LYS A 82 -14.98 0.51 0.29
CA LYS A 82 -14.73 0.93 -1.09
C LYS A 82 -13.25 0.72 -1.37
N VAL A 83 -12.92 -0.38 -2.03
CA VAL A 83 -11.60 -0.60 -2.60
C VAL A 83 -11.46 0.49 -3.64
N GLU A 84 -10.81 1.61 -3.28
CA GLU A 84 -10.22 2.47 -4.26
C GLU A 84 -9.20 1.61 -4.98
N HIS A 85 -9.64 0.98 -6.07
CA HIS A 85 -8.75 0.62 -7.15
C HIS A 85 -8.12 1.92 -7.60
N ASN A 86 -7.02 2.27 -6.93
CA ASN A 86 -6.05 3.18 -7.44
C ASN A 86 -5.54 2.51 -8.72
N LYS A 87 -6.27 2.74 -9.83
CA LYS A 87 -5.77 2.54 -11.18
C LYS A 87 -4.37 3.12 -11.12
N ALA A 88 -3.35 2.28 -11.33
CA ALA A 88 -1.96 2.62 -11.15
C ALA A 88 -1.73 4.02 -11.75
N GLN A 89 -1.74 5.03 -10.90
CA GLN A 89 -1.43 6.37 -11.35
C GLN A 89 0.05 6.30 -11.67
N PRO A 90 0.48 6.84 -12.83
CA PRO A 90 1.88 6.82 -13.18
C PRO A 90 2.68 7.36 -11.99
N GLU A 91 3.56 6.52 -11.45
CA GLU A 91 4.35 6.88 -10.28
C GLU A 91 5.11 8.16 -10.60
N ALA A 92 4.97 9.17 -9.74
CA ALA A 92 5.69 10.42 -9.91
C ALA A 92 7.19 10.13 -9.87
N ILE A 93 7.94 10.67 -10.83
CA ILE A 93 9.38 10.49 -10.92
C ILE A 93 10.01 11.07 -9.66
N GLY A 94 10.56 10.21 -8.81
CA GLY A 94 11.20 10.61 -7.58
C GLY A 94 12.48 11.40 -7.84
N ILE A 95 12.76 12.41 -7.01
CA ILE A 95 13.95 13.26 -7.09
C ILE A 95 15.24 12.41 -7.06
N ASN A 96 15.20 11.26 -6.38
CA ASN A 96 16.30 10.30 -6.34
C ASN A 96 16.75 9.85 -7.74
N GLN A 97 15.82 9.70 -8.69
CA GLN A 97 16.10 9.23 -10.04
C GLN A 97 16.77 10.32 -10.90
N ILE A 98 16.50 11.59 -10.61
CA ILE A 98 17.04 12.75 -11.35
C ILE A 98 18.31 13.30 -10.69
N SER A 99 18.56 12.94 -9.43
CA SER A 99 19.68 13.45 -8.62
C SER A 99 21.05 13.28 -9.28
N LEU A 100 21.29 12.15 -9.95
CA LEU A 100 22.54 11.88 -10.67
C LEU A 100 22.78 12.84 -11.85
N VAL A 101 21.73 13.16 -12.59
CA VAL A 101 21.83 14.08 -13.74
C VAL A 101 22.11 15.50 -13.24
N ILE A 102 21.43 15.93 -12.17
CA ILE A 102 21.67 17.22 -11.52
C ILE A 102 23.11 17.28 -10.99
N LEU A 103 23.60 16.20 -10.37
CA LEU A 103 24.96 16.13 -9.84
C LEU A 103 26.00 16.27 -10.96
N MET A 104 25.83 15.56 -12.08
CA MET A 104 26.75 15.67 -13.23
C MET A 104 26.78 17.10 -13.80
N MET A 105 25.62 17.76 -13.87
CA MET A 105 25.53 19.15 -14.33
C MET A 105 26.27 20.12 -13.39
N CYS A 106 26.15 19.94 -12.07
CA CYS A 106 26.88 20.72 -11.08
C CYS A 106 28.39 20.50 -11.17
N CYS A 107 28.86 19.27 -11.33
CA CYS A 107 30.28 18.99 -11.53
C CYS A 107 30.84 19.66 -12.79
N GLY A 108 30.08 19.67 -13.88
CA GLY A 108 30.45 20.37 -15.11
C GLY A 108 30.62 21.88 -14.91
N MET A 109 29.69 22.52 -14.19
CA MET A 109 29.80 23.96 -13.88
C MET A 109 31.03 24.28 -13.03
N ILE A 110 31.33 23.46 -12.02
CA ILE A 110 32.50 23.66 -11.17
C ILE A 110 33.80 23.53 -11.99
N ALA A 111 33.90 22.52 -12.85
CA ALA A 111 35.06 22.33 -13.71
C ALA A 111 35.28 23.51 -14.67
N ALA A 112 34.20 24.04 -15.27
CA ALA A 112 34.28 25.20 -16.17
C ALA A 112 34.78 26.46 -15.44
N LEU A 113 34.30 26.71 -14.21
CA LEU A 113 34.77 27.83 -13.40
C LEU A 113 36.26 27.71 -13.05
N ILE A 114 36.73 26.50 -12.72
CA ILE A 114 38.16 26.25 -12.43
C ILE A 114 39.02 26.57 -13.65
N ILE A 115 38.60 26.12 -14.85
CA ILE A 115 39.32 26.38 -16.10
C ILE A 115 39.40 27.89 -16.39
N LEU A 116 38.31 28.63 -16.22
CA LEU A 116 38.27 30.08 -16.41
C LEU A 116 39.23 30.83 -15.46
N VAL A 117 39.30 30.41 -14.19
CA VAL A 117 40.22 31.00 -13.21
C VAL A 117 41.68 30.76 -13.61
N ILE A 118 42.01 29.53 -14.01
CA ILE A 118 43.37 29.18 -14.48
C ILE A 118 43.74 30.02 -15.71
N GLU A 119 42.84 30.14 -16.68
CA GLU A 119 43.06 30.93 -17.88
C GLU A 119 43.36 32.40 -17.54
N LYS A 120 42.59 33.01 -16.64
CA LYS A 120 42.84 34.39 -16.19
C LYS A 120 44.18 34.55 -15.50
N ILE A 121 44.60 33.58 -14.68
CA ILE A 121 45.90 33.59 -14.01
C ILE A 121 47.04 33.50 -15.04
N VAL A 122 46.96 32.55 -15.98
CA VAL A 122 47.97 32.36 -17.03
C VAL A 122 48.08 33.59 -17.93
N TYR A 123 46.94 34.18 -18.31
CA TYR A 123 46.90 35.41 -19.12
C TYR A 123 47.55 36.59 -18.38
N ALA A 124 47.25 36.77 -17.09
CA ALA A 124 47.86 37.81 -16.27
C ALA A 124 49.38 37.60 -16.10
N TYR A 125 49.83 36.35 -15.94
CA TYR A 125 51.25 36.02 -15.82
C TYR A 125 52.02 36.30 -17.12
N LYS A 126 51.47 35.90 -18.28
CA LYS A 126 52.08 36.19 -19.59
C LYS A 126 52.18 37.70 -19.84
N ARG A 127 51.15 38.48 -19.49
CA ARG A 127 51.15 39.94 -19.68
C ARG A 127 52.09 40.70 -18.74
N LYS A 128 52.57 40.07 -17.67
CA LYS A 128 53.53 40.66 -16.72
C LYS A 128 55.00 40.39 -17.08
N ILE A 129 55.23 39.45 -18.00
CA ILE A 129 56.56 39.04 -18.49
C ILE A 129 56.95 39.71 -19.81
N THR A 130 55.99 40.34 -20.51
CA THR A 130 56.25 41.25 -21.66
C THR A 130 56.18 42.69 -21.17
#